data_AF-A0A7Y9IB84-F1
#
_entry.id   AF-A0A7Y9IB84-F1
#
_cell.length_a   1.000
_cell.length_b   1.000
_cell.length_c   1.000
_cell.angle_alpha   90.00
_cell.angle_beta   90.00
_cell.angle_gamma   90.00
#
_symmetry.space_group_name_H-M   'P 1'
#
loop_
_entity.id
_entity.type
_entity.pdbx_description
1 polymer ?
#
loop_
_entity_poly.entity_id
_entity_poly.type
_entity_poly.pdbx_seq_one_letter_code
_entity_poly.pdbx_strand_id
1 'polypeptide(L)'
;MKIAVRLILGAVLALFIVPALGITPAAAADAKHITIPSNYVYNPNTKHQRTLHDYCTKSPDSFPTPGKNADFRGPCARHDMCIQYKQKRRSSCDADLLRNMSSECRYTYKWYDPRRGACLDTAKVYWAVVRVKTVFS
;
A
#
# COMPACT_ATOMS: atom_id res chain seq x y z
N MET A 1 -32.19 37.35 -25.48
CA MET A 1 -31.80 36.56 -24.29
C MET A 1 -31.96 35.08 -24.65
N LYS A 2 -30.84 34.33 -24.62
CA LYS A 2 -30.64 32.88 -24.82
C LYS A 2 -31.03 32.28 -26.19
N ILE A 3 -30.07 32.38 -27.12
CA ILE A 3 -30.02 31.67 -28.40
C ILE A 3 -29.74 30.18 -28.12
N ALA A 4 -30.64 29.30 -28.56
CA ALA A 4 -30.45 27.87 -28.55
C ALA A 4 -29.55 27.45 -29.73
N VAL A 5 -28.37 26.91 -29.45
CA VAL A 5 -27.49 26.28 -30.44
C VAL A 5 -27.41 24.81 -30.10
N ARG A 6 -28.16 23.97 -30.81
CA ARG A 6 -27.82 22.56 -31.10
C ARG A 6 -28.67 22.11 -32.28
N LEU A 7 -28.08 21.83 -33.43
CA LEU A 7 -28.53 20.74 -34.30
C LEU A 7 -27.44 20.37 -35.34
N ILE A 8 -26.93 19.15 -35.16
CA ILE A 8 -26.45 18.17 -36.15
C ILE A 8 -25.27 18.56 -37.05
N LEU A 9 -24.11 17.92 -36.81
CA LEU A 9 -23.37 17.24 -37.89
C LEU A 9 -22.34 16.25 -37.32
N GLY A 10 -22.37 15.00 -37.81
CA GLY A 10 -21.21 14.12 -37.74
C GLY A 10 -21.29 12.93 -36.78
N ALA A 11 -22.33 12.09 -36.89
CA ALA A 11 -22.19 10.69 -36.49
C ALA A 11 -21.27 10.00 -37.51
N VAL A 12 -19.96 10.06 -37.29
CA VAL A 12 -19.02 9.17 -37.99
C VAL A 12 -19.15 7.81 -37.33
N LEU A 13 -19.92 6.96 -37.97
CA LEU A 13 -20.00 5.52 -37.73
C LEU A 13 -18.63 4.91 -38.03
N ALA A 14 -17.69 5.03 -37.10
CA ALA A 14 -16.49 4.23 -37.12
C ALA A 14 -16.88 2.83 -36.64
N LEU A 15 -17.25 1.98 -37.59
CA LEU A 15 -17.40 0.54 -37.42
C LEU A 15 -16.03 -0.07 -37.12
N PHE A 16 -15.50 0.18 -35.93
CA PHE A 16 -14.40 -0.61 -35.40
C PHE A 16 -14.99 -1.95 -34.97
N ILE A 17 -14.87 -2.93 -35.86
CA ILE A 17 -14.94 -4.34 -35.50
C ILE A 17 -13.75 -4.57 -34.56
N VAL A 18 -13.95 -4.31 -33.27
CA VAL A 18 -13.02 -4.76 -32.23
C VAL A 18 -13.21 -6.27 -32.19
N PRO A 19 -12.21 -7.09 -32.56
CA PRO A 19 -12.30 -8.51 -32.28
C PRO A 19 -12.51 -8.66 -30.78
N ALA A 20 -13.49 -9.47 -30.37
CA ALA A 20 -13.76 -9.83 -28.99
C ALA A 20 -12.57 -10.60 -28.41
N LEU A 21 -11.44 -9.91 -28.20
CA LEU A 21 -10.40 -10.31 -27.29
C LEU A 21 -11.05 -10.21 -25.92
N GLY A 22 -11.30 -11.37 -25.30
CA GLY A 22 -11.87 -11.52 -23.98
C GLY A 22 -11.01 -10.83 -22.91
N ILE A 23 -11.09 -9.51 -22.84
CA ILE A 23 -10.63 -8.73 -21.69
C ILE A 23 -11.66 -8.97 -20.61
N THR A 24 -11.56 -10.12 -19.95
CA THR A 24 -12.21 -10.31 -18.65
C THR A 24 -11.66 -9.21 -17.74
N PRO A 25 -12.50 -8.36 -17.12
CA PRO A 25 -12.01 -7.45 -16.10
C PRO A 25 -11.34 -8.31 -15.02
N ALA A 26 -10.08 -8.03 -14.72
CA ALA A 26 -9.41 -8.67 -13.59
C ALA A 26 -10.25 -8.36 -12.36
N ALA A 27 -10.90 -9.39 -11.80
CA ALA A 27 -11.58 -9.27 -10.52
C ALA A 27 -10.55 -8.70 -9.54
N ALA A 28 -10.89 -7.58 -8.89
CA ALA A 28 -10.02 -7.00 -7.89
C ALA A 28 -9.79 -8.05 -6.81
N ALA A 29 -8.59 -8.63 -6.77
CA ALA A 29 -8.25 -9.61 -5.75
C ALA A 29 -8.50 -8.99 -4.37
N ASP A 30 -9.18 -9.73 -3.49
CA ASP A 30 -9.39 -9.30 -2.12
C ASP A 30 -8.03 -8.98 -1.47
N ALA A 31 -7.98 -7.86 -0.75
CA ALA A 31 -6.78 -7.47 -0.04
C ALA A 31 -6.44 -8.55 0.98
N LYS A 32 -5.19 -9.03 0.94
CA LYS A 32 -4.73 -10.11 1.81
C LYS A 32 -4.07 -9.54 3.06
N HIS A 33 -4.29 -10.21 4.19
CA HIS A 33 -3.51 -9.99 5.39
C HIS A 33 -2.02 -10.35 5.17
N ILE A 34 -1.15 -9.41 5.52
CA ILE A 34 0.29 -9.48 5.48
C ILE A 34 0.80 -10.00 6.81
N THR A 35 1.07 -11.29 6.85
CA THR A 35 1.62 -11.94 8.03
C THR A 35 3.07 -11.51 8.31
N ILE A 36 3.44 -11.53 9.59
CA ILE A 36 4.84 -11.47 10.03
C ILE A 36 5.54 -12.75 9.52
N PRO A 37 6.68 -12.65 8.81
CA PRO A 37 7.44 -13.82 8.41
C PRO A 37 7.87 -14.66 9.61
N SER A 38 7.78 -15.98 9.51
CA SER A 38 8.14 -16.90 10.61
C SER A 38 9.60 -16.81 11.04
N ASN A 39 10.48 -16.36 10.14
CA ASN A 39 11.90 -16.12 10.39
C ASN A 39 12.21 -14.66 10.76
N TYR A 40 11.21 -13.82 11.02
CA TYR A 40 11.42 -12.51 11.61
C TYR A 40 11.73 -12.66 13.10
N VAL A 41 12.90 -12.18 13.52
CA VAL A 41 13.29 -12.17 14.93
C VAL A 41 13.02 -10.78 15.50
N TYR A 42 11.96 -10.66 16.31
CA TYR A 42 11.70 -9.46 17.09
C TYR A 42 12.65 -9.43 18.29
N ASN A 43 13.54 -8.44 18.30
CA ASN A 43 14.48 -8.21 19.39
C ASN A 43 14.83 -6.72 19.46
N PRO A 44 13.97 -5.88 20.07
CA PRO A 44 14.21 -4.44 20.17
C PRO A 44 15.39 -4.09 21.09
N ASN A 45 15.96 -5.06 21.82
CA ASN A 45 17.09 -4.87 22.74
C ASN A 45 18.44 -5.28 22.13
N THR A 46 18.47 -5.72 20.87
CA THR A 46 19.73 -6.08 20.21
C THR A 46 20.66 -4.87 20.12
N LYS A 47 21.96 -5.12 20.35
CA LYS A 47 23.01 -4.10 20.21
C LYS A 47 23.39 -3.84 18.74
N HIS A 48 23.09 -4.78 17.84
CA HIS A 48 23.40 -4.69 16.42
C HIS A 48 22.14 -4.49 15.59
N GLN A 49 22.12 -3.44 14.77
CA GLN A 49 21.05 -3.17 13.80
C GLN A 49 19.63 -3.20 14.42
N ARG A 50 19.50 -2.62 15.62
CA ARG A 50 18.26 -2.63 16.43
C ARG A 50 17.00 -2.27 15.66
N THR A 51 17.08 -1.30 14.76
CA THR A 51 15.95 -0.81 13.96
C THR A 51 15.51 -1.77 12.84
N LEU A 52 16.05 -2.98 12.77
CA LEU A 52 15.63 -4.04 11.84
C LEU A 52 14.96 -5.22 12.59
N HIS A 53 14.71 -5.06 13.89
CA HIS A 53 14.21 -6.10 14.78
C HIS A 53 13.15 -5.54 15.75
N ASP A 54 12.54 -4.41 15.44
CA ASP A 54 11.66 -3.66 16.33
C ASP A 54 10.33 -3.24 15.68
N TYR A 55 9.89 -3.97 14.66
CA TYR A 55 8.72 -3.66 13.84
C TYR A 55 8.79 -2.23 13.29
N CYS A 56 7.87 -1.35 13.69
CA CYS A 56 7.78 -0.02 13.13
C CYS A 56 8.63 0.99 13.93
N THR A 57 9.90 0.69 14.25
CA THR A 57 10.96 1.44 15.00
C THR A 57 10.57 2.73 15.77
N LYS A 58 9.96 3.73 15.12
CA LYS A 58 9.63 5.05 15.68
C LYS A 58 8.16 5.45 15.50
N SER A 59 7.30 4.48 15.22
CA SER A 59 5.91 4.71 14.87
C SER A 59 5.05 3.59 15.44
N PRO A 60 3.74 3.83 15.64
CA PRO A 60 2.83 2.78 16.09
C PRO A 60 2.87 1.52 15.21
N ASP A 61 2.80 0.35 15.84
CA ASP A 61 2.73 -0.94 15.16
C ASP A 61 1.35 -1.22 14.52
N SER A 62 0.41 -0.29 14.61
CA SER A 62 -0.92 -0.37 14.02
C SER A 62 -1.47 1.02 13.70
N PHE A 63 -2.51 1.10 12.86
CA PHE A 63 -3.28 2.33 12.66
C PHE A 63 -4.32 2.49 13.78
N PRO A 64 -4.15 3.42 14.74
CA PRO A 64 -5.02 3.53 15.90
C PRO A 64 -6.33 4.24 15.56
N THR A 65 -7.45 3.57 15.73
CA THR A 65 -8.79 4.11 15.50
C THR A 65 -9.81 3.41 16.40
N PRO A 66 -11.00 3.97 16.68
CA PRO A 66 -12.04 3.23 17.39
C PRO A 66 -12.38 1.91 16.70
N GLY A 67 -12.38 0.80 17.44
CA GLY A 67 -12.69 -0.54 16.94
C GLY A 67 -11.46 -1.32 16.46
N LYS A 68 -11.61 -2.04 15.34
CA LYS A 68 -10.53 -2.88 14.78
C LYS A 68 -9.46 -2.01 14.12
N ASN A 69 -8.21 -2.16 14.58
CA ASN A 69 -7.04 -1.48 14.00
C ASN A 69 -6.40 -2.30 12.89
N ALA A 70 -5.79 -1.63 11.92
CA ALA A 70 -4.96 -2.29 10.91
C ALA A 70 -3.57 -2.58 11.50
N ASP A 71 -3.09 -3.82 11.41
CA ASP A 71 -1.82 -4.27 12.02
C ASP A 71 -0.65 -4.06 11.05
N PHE A 72 0.29 -3.18 11.42
CA PHE A 72 1.45 -2.85 10.59
C PHE A 72 2.71 -3.65 10.94
N ARG A 73 2.67 -4.54 11.93
CA ARG A 73 3.83 -5.37 12.31
C ARG A 73 4.30 -6.26 11.17
N GLY A 74 3.38 -6.90 10.44
CA GLY A 74 3.71 -7.74 9.29
C GLY A 74 4.41 -6.97 8.15
N PRO A 75 3.83 -5.85 7.66
CA PRO A 75 4.49 -4.95 6.73
C PRO A 75 5.86 -4.45 7.19
N CYS A 76 5.99 -3.97 8.43
CA CYS A 76 7.26 -3.46 8.98
C CYS A 76 8.32 -4.57 9.10
N ALA A 77 7.96 -5.75 9.62
CA ALA A 77 8.86 -6.91 9.69
C ALA A 77 9.42 -7.34 8.32
N ARG A 78 8.59 -7.28 7.27
CA ARG A 78 9.04 -7.58 5.90
C ARG A 78 9.99 -6.51 5.36
N HIS A 79 9.78 -5.25 5.70
CA HIS A 79 10.66 -4.14 5.32
C HIS A 79 12.03 -4.26 5.99
N ASP A 80 12.03 -4.52 7.29
CA ASP A 80 13.23 -4.78 8.09
C ASP A 80 14.08 -5.90 7.48
N MET A 81 13.47 -7.06 7.23
CA MET A 81 14.17 -8.20 6.63
C MET A 81 14.66 -7.91 5.22
N CYS A 82 13.89 -7.16 4.42
CA CYS A 82 14.31 -6.77 3.08
C CYS A 82 15.61 -5.95 3.11
N ILE A 83 15.71 -5.03 4.07
CA ILE A 83 16.90 -4.23 4.32
C ILE A 83 18.04 -5.10 4.88
N GLN A 84 17.77 -5.89 5.92
CA GLN A 84 18.75 -6.73 6.62
C GLN A 84 19.46 -7.68 5.65
N TYR A 85 18.69 -8.38 4.83
CA TYR A 85 19.20 -9.40 3.91
C TYR A 85 19.56 -8.85 2.53
N LYS A 86 19.48 -7.52 2.33
CA LYS A 86 19.77 -6.85 1.04
C LYS A 86 19.07 -7.52 -0.14
N GLN A 87 17.82 -7.95 0.04
CA GLN A 87 17.08 -8.74 -0.95
C GLN A 87 16.90 -7.98 -2.28
N LYS A 88 16.87 -6.65 -2.20
CA LYS A 88 16.73 -5.72 -3.33
C LYS A 88 17.21 -4.34 -2.93
N ARG A 89 17.16 -3.40 -3.88
CA ARG A 89 17.43 -1.98 -3.61
C ARG A 89 16.54 -1.47 -2.48
N ARG A 90 17.11 -0.67 -1.58
CA ARG A 90 16.39 -0.12 -0.42
C ARG A 90 15.11 0.63 -0.83
N SER A 91 15.15 1.38 -1.94
CA SER A 91 13.98 2.04 -2.53
C SER A 91 12.83 1.08 -2.88
N SER A 92 13.16 -0.13 -3.33
CA SER A 92 12.19 -1.18 -3.64
C SER A 92 11.66 -1.84 -2.37
N CYS A 93 12.45 -1.96 -1.30
CA CYS A 93 11.94 -2.33 0.01
C CYS A 93 10.93 -1.28 0.52
N ASP A 94 11.24 0.01 0.39
CA ASP A 94 10.33 1.10 0.79
C ASP A 94 9.00 1.01 0.02
N ALA A 95 9.04 0.83 -1.30
CA ALA A 95 7.81 0.68 -2.10
C ALA A 95 6.97 -0.54 -1.66
N ASP A 96 7.62 -1.64 -1.28
CA ASP A 96 6.95 -2.82 -0.74
C ASP A 96 6.28 -2.56 0.61
N LEU A 97 6.89 -1.74 1.48
CA LEU A 97 6.28 -1.31 2.74
C LEU A 97 4.94 -0.62 2.47
N LEU A 98 4.92 0.36 1.56
CA LEU A 98 3.69 1.08 1.20
C LEU A 98 2.60 0.13 0.70
N ARG A 99 2.95 -0.78 -0.21
CA ARG A 99 2.01 -1.76 -0.77
C ARG A 99 1.44 -2.67 0.32
N ASN A 100 2.30 -3.19 1.19
CA ASN A 100 1.91 -4.13 2.23
C ASN A 100 1.03 -3.46 3.30
N MET A 101 1.41 -2.25 3.77
CA MET A 101 0.57 -1.47 4.69
C MET A 101 -0.78 -1.10 4.04
N SER A 102 -0.77 -0.75 2.76
CA SER A 102 -2.02 -0.48 2.02
C SER A 102 -2.91 -1.73 1.93
N SER A 103 -2.32 -2.92 1.82
CA SER A 103 -3.06 -4.19 1.86
C SER A 103 -3.72 -4.39 3.22
N GLU A 104 -3.03 -4.12 4.32
CA GLU A 104 -3.58 -4.18 5.69
C GLU A 104 -4.76 -3.24 5.90
N CYS A 105 -4.66 -2.00 5.39
CA CYS A 105 -5.77 -1.05 5.44
C CYS A 105 -7.00 -1.57 4.69
N ARG A 106 -6.81 -2.17 3.51
CA ARG A 106 -7.90 -2.70 2.68
C ARG A 106 -8.46 -4.02 3.19
N TYR A 107 -7.64 -4.82 3.86
CA TYR A 107 -8.04 -6.06 4.53
C TYR A 107 -8.87 -5.76 5.78
N THR A 108 -8.45 -4.76 6.56
CA THR A 108 -9.09 -4.39 7.82
C THR A 108 -10.39 -3.62 7.60
N TYR A 109 -10.37 -2.65 6.67
CA TYR A 109 -11.48 -1.73 6.44
C TYR A 109 -12.12 -1.97 5.08
N LYS A 110 -13.45 -2.12 5.08
CA LYS A 110 -14.25 -2.22 3.84
C LYS A 110 -14.13 -0.93 3.03
N TRP A 111 -14.47 -0.99 1.74
CA TRP A 111 -14.27 0.14 0.84
C TRP A 111 -15.05 1.40 1.22
N TYR A 112 -16.21 1.24 1.88
CA TYR A 112 -17.07 2.32 2.37
C TYR A 112 -16.70 2.83 3.77
N ASP A 113 -15.73 2.20 4.44
CA ASP A 113 -15.33 2.60 5.79
C ASP A 113 -14.41 3.83 5.72
N PRO A 114 -14.78 4.97 6.33
CA PRO A 114 -13.98 6.19 6.25
C PRO A 114 -12.58 6.02 6.86
N ARG A 115 -12.41 5.10 7.82
CA ARG A 115 -11.09 4.80 8.44
C ARG A 115 -10.10 4.25 7.42
N ARG A 116 -10.59 3.65 6.32
CA ARG A 116 -9.75 3.15 5.23
C ARG A 116 -8.91 4.25 4.60
N GLY A 117 -9.50 5.42 4.35
CA GLY A 117 -8.80 6.57 3.75
C GLY A 117 -7.66 7.04 4.65
N ALA A 118 -7.97 7.30 5.92
CA ALA A 118 -6.98 7.72 6.91
C ALA A 118 -5.86 6.68 7.13
N CYS A 119 -6.20 5.38 7.11
CA CYS A 119 -5.20 4.31 7.17
C CYS A 119 -4.26 4.33 5.96
N LEU A 120 -4.80 4.49 4.75
CA LEU A 120 -4.00 4.56 3.52
C LEU A 120 -3.08 5.78 3.50
N ASP A 121 -3.54 6.93 4.00
CA ASP A 121 -2.71 8.12 4.11
C ASP A 121 -1.62 7.95 5.18
N THR A 122 -1.94 7.28 6.29
CA THR A 122 -0.93 6.89 7.29
C THR A 122 0.15 5.99 6.68
N ALA A 123 -0.24 4.99 5.87
CA ALA A 123 0.72 4.13 5.16
C ALA A 123 1.66 4.93 4.24
N LYS A 124 1.16 5.98 3.56
CA LYS A 124 1.99 6.90 2.75
C LYS A 124 2.98 7.68 3.61
N VAL A 125 2.58 8.13 4.80
CA VAL A 125 3.47 8.84 5.73
C VAL A 125 4.63 7.94 6.17
N TYR A 126 4.35 6.69 6.55
CA TYR A 126 5.39 5.73 6.94
C TYR A 126 6.38 5.51 5.80
N TRP A 127 5.86 5.27 4.59
CA TRP A 127 6.68 5.15 3.38
C TRP A 127 7.53 6.38 3.11
N ALA A 128 6.95 7.59 3.19
CA ALA A 128 7.66 8.83 2.92
C ALA A 128 8.85 9.03 3.88
N VAL A 129 8.66 8.75 5.17
CA VAL A 129 9.73 8.87 6.18
C VAL A 129 10.87 7.91 5.89
N VAL A 130 10.59 6.63 5.59
CA VAL A 130 11.66 5.67 5.27
C VAL A 130 12.31 5.99 3.92
N ARG A 131 11.56 6.52 2.96
CA ARG A 131 12.07 6.91 1.65
C ARG A 131 13.06 8.08 1.77
N VAL A 132 12.74 9.08 2.58
CA VAL A 132 13.65 10.19 2.93
C VAL A 132 14.93 9.61 3.52
N LYS A 133 14.84 8.74 4.54
CA LYS A 133 16.01 8.09 5.12
C LYS A 133 16.86 7.37 4.06
N THR A 134 16.22 6.62 3.15
CA THR A 134 16.92 5.91 2.07
C THR A 134 17.66 6.83 1.09
N VAL A 135 17.16 8.04 0.84
CA VAL A 135 17.84 9.00 -0.07
C VAL A 135 19.06 9.64 0.60
N PHE A 136 19.03 9.82 1.93
CA PHE A 136 20.10 10.46 2.70
C PHE A 136 21.01 9.47 3.46
N SER A 137 20.92 8.17 3.17
CA SER A 137 21.80 7.11 3.72
C SER A 137 22.82 6.68 2.67
#